data_AF-A0A521TA40-F1
#
_entry.id   AF-A0A521TA40-F1
#
_cell.length_a   1.000
_cell.length_b   1.000
_cell.length_c   1.000
_cell.angle_alpha   90.00
_cell.angle_beta   90.00
_cell.angle_gamma   90.00
#
_symmetry.space_group_name_H-M   'P 1'
#
loop_
_entity.id
_entity.type
_entity.pdbx_description
1 polymer ?
#
loop_
_entity_poly.entity_id
_entity_poly.type
_entity_poly.pdbx_seq_one_letter_code
_entity_poly.pdbx_strand_id
1 'polypeptide(L)'
;MPKAGFKSITVSETVYDKFQDVYQKNKDSLTMKGVNSFSGYVTYMLEEMMQKDKTFARYAPKIEKISVDDDRVILKDNIKNRIAEVAVQKGELFCQLCEEKDCVHIGFVFSLPDVYEILNSRGIKHPK
;
A
#
# COMPACT_ATOMS: atom_id res chain seq x y z
N MET A 1 15.05 -26.17 22.59
CA MET A 1 14.15 -26.27 21.42
C MET A 1 12.73 -25.87 21.83
N PRO A 2 11.94 -25.23 20.95
CA PRO A 2 10.54 -24.92 21.24
C PRO A 2 9.71 -26.18 21.47
N LYS A 3 8.59 -26.03 22.19
CA LYS A 3 7.58 -27.09 22.33
C LYS A 3 7.02 -27.47 20.95
N ALA A 4 6.48 -28.69 20.83
CA ALA A 4 5.77 -29.11 19.63
C ALA A 4 4.68 -28.10 19.24
N GLY A 5 4.62 -27.73 17.95
CA GLY A 5 3.73 -26.69 17.43
C GLY A 5 4.32 -25.27 17.40
N PHE A 6 5.49 -25.04 18.01
CA PHE A 6 6.15 -23.73 18.03
C PHE A 6 7.43 -23.72 17.19
N LYS A 7 7.77 -22.57 16.64
CA LYS A 7 8.99 -22.33 15.85
C LYS A 7 9.77 -21.14 16.42
N SER A 8 11.07 -21.10 16.18
CA SER A 8 11.94 -19.99 16.57
C SER A 8 12.39 -19.22 15.32
N ILE A 9 12.53 -17.91 15.46
CA ILE A 9 13.09 -17.01 14.45
C ILE A 9 14.31 -16.35 15.08
N THR A 10 15.39 -16.21 14.31
CA THR A 10 16.61 -15.54 14.76
C THR A 10 16.65 -14.14 14.16
N VAL A 11 16.98 -13.15 14.98
CA VAL A 11 17.18 -11.74 14.59
C VAL A 11 18.48 -11.24 15.21
N SER A 12 19.06 -10.17 14.69
CA SER A 12 20.19 -9.52 15.34
C SER A 12 19.78 -8.88 16.67
N GLU A 13 20.73 -8.73 17.60
CA GLU A 13 20.52 -7.99 18.86
C GLU A 13 19.98 -6.59 18.61
N THR A 14 20.55 -5.87 17.64
CA THR A 14 20.13 -4.52 17.27
C THR A 14 18.65 -4.43 16.87
N VAL A 15 18.14 -5.46 16.17
CA VAL A 15 16.72 -5.55 15.78
C VAL A 15 15.87 -5.91 17.00
N TYR A 16 16.33 -6.85 17.82
CA TYR A 16 15.65 -7.24 19.05
C TYR A 16 15.46 -6.05 19.98
N ASP A 17 16.53 -5.30 20.27
CA ASP A 17 16.51 -4.15 21.18
C ASP A 17 15.56 -3.06 20.69
N LYS A 18 15.59 -2.77 19.40
CA LYS A 18 14.66 -1.81 18.78
C LYS A 18 13.21 -2.23 18.97
N PHE A 19 12.89 -3.50 18.74
CA PHE A 19 11.52 -4.00 18.91
C PHE A 19 11.11 -4.03 20.38
N GLN A 20 12.03 -4.40 21.27
CA GLN A 20 11.79 -4.45 22.70
C GLN A 20 11.53 -3.06 23.27
N ASP A 21 12.29 -2.04 22.86
CA ASP A 21 12.07 -0.64 23.26
C ASP A 21 10.66 -0.16 22.87
N VAL A 22 10.25 -0.41 21.62
CA VAL A 22 8.90 -0.07 21.16
C VAL A 22 7.82 -0.84 21.93
N TYR A 23 8.03 -2.12 22.20
CA TYR A 23 7.12 -2.93 23.00
C TYR A 23 6.92 -2.35 24.40
N GLN A 24 8.02 -2.01 25.10
CA GLN A 24 7.93 -1.47 26.46
C GLN A 24 7.22 -0.11 26.49
N LYS A 25 7.50 0.77 25.54
CA LYS A 25 6.86 2.10 25.43
C LYS A 25 5.34 2.02 25.20
N ASN A 26 4.86 0.94 24.59
CA ASN A 26 3.46 0.78 24.21
C ASN A 26 2.73 -0.30 25.02
N LYS A 27 3.36 -0.83 26.07
CA LYS A 27 2.92 -2.03 26.78
C LYS A 27 1.48 -1.96 27.26
N ASP A 28 1.08 -0.86 27.89
CA ASP A 28 -0.27 -0.70 28.44
C ASP A 28 -1.34 -0.76 27.32
N SER A 29 -1.09 -0.08 26.20
CA SER A 29 -1.99 -0.10 25.04
C SER A 29 -2.08 -1.48 24.38
N LEU A 30 -1.00 -2.26 24.42
CA LEU A 30 -0.92 -3.60 23.86
C LEU A 30 -1.65 -4.61 24.77
N THR A 31 -1.55 -4.45 26.09
CA THR A 31 -2.29 -5.26 27.06
C THR A 31 -3.80 -5.10 26.89
N MET A 32 -4.30 -3.88 26.63
CA MET A 32 -5.72 -3.66 26.31
C MET A 32 -6.17 -4.40 25.04
N LYS A 33 -5.25 -4.72 24.13
CA LYS A 33 -5.48 -5.50 22.91
C LYS A 33 -5.25 -7.01 23.09
N GLY A 34 -5.01 -7.47 24.33
CA GLY A 34 -4.73 -8.88 24.64
C GLY A 34 -3.29 -9.33 24.36
N VAL A 35 -2.38 -8.40 24.05
CA VAL A 35 -0.97 -8.68 23.77
C VAL A 35 -0.14 -8.53 25.05
N ASN A 36 0.20 -9.66 25.67
CA ASN A 36 0.76 -9.69 27.03
C ASN A 36 2.24 -10.09 27.11
N SER A 37 2.88 -10.39 25.97
CA SER A 37 4.29 -10.78 25.92
C SER A 37 4.98 -10.17 24.72
N PHE A 38 6.31 -10.09 24.77
CA PHE A 38 7.11 -9.62 23.63
C PHE A 38 6.92 -10.51 22.39
N SER A 39 6.91 -11.84 22.56
CA SER A 39 6.62 -12.76 21.46
C SER A 39 5.22 -12.55 20.89
N GLY A 40 4.23 -12.31 21.75
CA GLY A 40 2.87 -11.95 21.34
C GLY A 40 2.82 -10.63 20.57
N TYR A 41 3.62 -9.64 20.97
CA TYR A 41 3.74 -8.37 20.26
C TYR A 41 4.31 -8.53 18.85
N VAL A 42 5.41 -9.29 18.70
CA VAL A 42 5.99 -9.56 17.38
C VAL A 42 5.00 -10.33 16.49
N THR A 43 4.33 -11.34 17.03
CA THR A 43 3.28 -12.08 16.30
C THR A 43 2.14 -11.15 15.88
N TYR A 44 1.62 -10.35 16.80
CA TYR A 44 0.53 -9.39 16.53
C TYR A 44 0.91 -8.41 15.42
N MET A 45 2.11 -7.83 15.47
CA MET A 45 2.58 -6.90 14.44
C MET A 45 2.67 -7.55 13.06
N LEU A 46 3.20 -8.78 12.99
CA LEU A 46 3.29 -9.52 11.73
C LEU A 46 1.91 -9.89 11.19
N GLU A 47 1.01 -10.38 12.04
CA GLU A 47 -0.36 -10.71 11.65
C GLU A 47 -1.15 -9.48 11.22
N GLU A 48 -1.03 -8.36 11.94
CA GLU A 48 -1.66 -7.10 11.59
C GLU A 48 -1.14 -6.58 10.25
N MET A 49 0.17 -6.65 10.01
CA MET A 49 0.77 -6.31 8.72
C MET A 49 0.25 -7.22 7.61
N MET A 50 0.21 -8.53 7.82
CA MET A 50 -0.34 -9.47 6.84
C MET A 50 -1.84 -9.28 6.60
N GLN A 51 -2.62 -8.87 7.60
CA GLN A 51 -4.03 -8.54 7.45
C GLN A 51 -4.21 -7.23 6.70
N LYS A 52 -3.40 -6.21 7.00
CA LYS A 52 -3.33 -4.97 6.22
C LYS A 52 -2.97 -5.31 4.78
N ASP A 53 -1.94 -6.11 4.53
CA ASP A 53 -1.55 -6.56 3.19
C ASP A 53 -2.62 -7.40 2.49
N LYS A 54 -3.38 -8.24 3.20
CA LYS A 54 -4.52 -8.97 2.61
C LYS A 54 -5.70 -8.05 2.32
N THR A 55 -5.91 -7.04 3.15
CA THR A 55 -6.95 -6.03 2.97
C THR A 55 -6.58 -5.12 1.81
N PHE A 56 -5.34 -4.64 1.73
CA PHE A 56 -4.77 -4.00 0.56
C PHE A 56 -4.78 -4.96 -0.63
N ALA A 57 -4.39 -6.22 -0.58
CA ALA A 57 -4.46 -7.09 -1.76
C ALA A 57 -5.90 -7.39 -2.23
N ARG A 58 -6.90 -7.28 -1.34
CA ARG A 58 -8.33 -7.44 -1.65
C ARG A 58 -8.99 -6.15 -2.16
N TYR A 59 -8.59 -4.99 -1.64
CA TYR A 59 -9.22 -3.70 -1.92
C TYR A 59 -8.32 -2.70 -2.66
N ALA A 60 -7.00 -2.85 -2.56
CA ALA A 60 -6.07 -2.18 -3.43
C ALA A 60 -6.40 -2.66 -4.84
N PRO A 61 -6.66 -1.72 -5.75
CA PRO A 61 -6.78 -2.03 -7.15
C PRO A 61 -5.51 -2.77 -7.52
N LYS A 62 -5.60 -3.99 -8.06
CA LYS A 62 -4.44 -4.69 -8.64
C LYS A 62 -4.09 -4.00 -9.96
N ILE A 63 -3.88 -2.70 -9.90
CA ILE A 63 -3.56 -1.83 -11.00
C ILE A 63 -2.04 -1.73 -11.02
N GLU A 64 -1.45 -2.12 -12.14
CA GLU A 64 -0.01 -2.01 -12.37
C GLU A 64 0.24 -0.93 -13.40
N LYS A 65 1.24 -0.08 -13.17
CA LYS A 65 1.71 0.86 -14.19
C LYS A 65 2.52 0.07 -15.24
N ILE A 66 2.11 0.15 -16.51
CA ILE A 66 2.86 -0.45 -17.62
C ILE A 66 3.83 0.57 -18.20
N SER A 67 3.32 1.74 -18.59
CA SER A 67 4.11 2.81 -19.20
C SER A 67 3.53 4.19 -18.88
N VAL A 68 4.38 5.19 -18.99
CA VAL A 68 4.04 6.62 -18.91
C VAL A 68 4.60 7.26 -20.16
N ASP A 69 3.71 7.83 -20.96
CA ASP A 69 4.06 8.68 -22.10
C ASP A 69 3.75 10.14 -21.74
N ASP A 70 4.09 11.07 -22.64
CA ASP A 70 3.90 12.50 -22.39
C ASP A 70 2.46 12.83 -21.99
N ASP A 71 1.44 12.34 -22.69
CA ASP A 71 0.04 12.72 -22.49
C ASP A 71 -0.84 11.61 -21.91
N ARG A 72 -0.28 10.45 -21.57
CA ARG A 72 -1.04 9.30 -21.10
C ARG A 72 -0.27 8.35 -20.20
N VAL A 73 -1.01 7.66 -19.35
CA VAL A 73 -0.51 6.59 -18.48
C VAL A 73 -1.24 5.31 -18.82
N ILE A 74 -0.48 4.26 -19.12
CA ILE A 74 -1.03 2.93 -19.42
C ILE A 74 -0.95 2.09 -18.15
N LEU A 75 -2.11 1.58 -17.75
CA LEU A 75 -2.29 0.78 -16.56
C LEU A 75 -2.85 -0.60 -16.92
N LYS A 76 -2.42 -1.63 -16.19
CA LYS A 76 -3.04 -2.95 -16.23
C LYS A 76 -3.98 -3.10 -15.05
N ASP A 77 -5.27 -3.14 -15.30
CA ASP A 77 -6.27 -3.47 -14.29
C ASP A 77 -6.42 -4.99 -14.20
N ASN A 78 -5.73 -5.62 -13.24
CA ASN A 78 -5.85 -7.07 -13.03
C ASN A 78 -7.18 -7.47 -12.37
N ILE A 79 -8.02 -6.54 -11.91
CA ILE A 79 -9.37 -6.83 -11.41
C ILE A 79 -10.32 -7.00 -12.59
N LYS A 80 -10.31 -6.04 -13.53
CA LYS A 80 -11.11 -6.09 -14.76
C LYS A 80 -10.48 -6.97 -15.86
N ASN A 81 -9.22 -7.40 -15.66
CA ASN A 81 -8.39 -8.08 -16.67
C ASN A 81 -8.34 -7.29 -18.00
N ARG A 82 -8.09 -5.99 -17.90
CA ARG A 82 -8.11 -5.03 -19.01
C ARG A 82 -6.95 -4.03 -18.89
N ILE A 83 -6.61 -3.39 -20.01
CA ILE A 83 -5.74 -2.23 -20.03
C ILE A 83 -6.59 -0.97 -19.85
N ALA A 84 -6.18 -0.09 -18.95
CA ALA A 84 -6.75 1.23 -18.77
C ALA A 84 -5.76 2.29 -19.23
N GLU A 85 -6.17 3.11 -20.19
CA GLU A 85 -5.41 4.29 -20.62
C GLU A 85 -5.99 5.51 -19.93
N VAL A 86 -5.16 6.22 -19.16
CA VAL A 86 -5.53 7.50 -18.54
C VAL A 86 -4.82 8.60 -19.31
N ALA A 87 -5.58 9.38 -20.07
CA ALA A 87 -5.07 10.44 -20.93
C ALA A 87 -5.28 11.82 -20.29
N VAL A 88 -4.40 12.76 -20.60
CA VAL A 88 -4.56 14.18 -20.29
C VAL A 88 -5.41 14.83 -21.38
N GLN A 89 -6.65 15.18 -21.05
CA GLN A 89 -7.58 15.85 -21.95
C GLN A 89 -7.98 17.22 -21.39
N LYS A 90 -7.76 18.29 -22.16
CA LYS A 90 -8.14 19.67 -21.80
C LYS A 90 -7.63 20.11 -20.40
N GLY A 91 -6.46 19.60 -19.99
CA GLY A 91 -5.87 19.92 -18.68
C GLY A 91 -6.38 19.06 -17.51
N GLU A 92 -7.12 17.99 -17.78
CA GLU A 92 -7.62 17.06 -16.75
C GLU A 92 -7.29 15.61 -17.13
N LEU A 93 -7.24 14.72 -16.14
CA LEU A 93 -7.12 13.28 -16.40
C LEU A 93 -8.48 12.69 -16.78
N PHE A 94 -8.46 11.83 -17.79
CA PHE A 94 -9.64 11.09 -18.25
C PHE A 94 -9.28 9.63 -18.48
N CYS A 95 -10.02 8.71 -17.87
CA CYS A 95 -9.80 7.28 -18.04
C CYS A 95 -10.61 6.77 -19.24
N GLN A 96 -9.93 6.30 -20.28
CA GLN A 96 -10.57 5.73 -21.48
C GLN A 96 -11.32 4.42 -21.19
N LEU A 97 -10.95 3.68 -20.14
CA LEU A 97 -11.60 2.42 -19.79
C LEU A 97 -12.91 2.62 -19.00
N CYS A 98 -12.96 3.65 -18.14
CA CYS A 98 -14.14 3.95 -17.33
C CYS A 98 -15.00 5.06 -17.93
N GLU A 99 -14.51 5.76 -18.96
CA GLU A 99 -15.16 6.90 -19.62
C GLU A 99 -15.51 8.05 -18.65
N GLU A 100 -14.76 8.15 -17.55
CA GLU A 100 -15.01 9.07 -16.44
C GLU A 100 -13.72 9.77 -15.99
N LYS A 101 -13.89 10.93 -15.34
CA LYS A 101 -12.81 11.76 -14.77
C LYS A 101 -12.54 11.50 -13.28
N ASP A 102 -13.38 10.67 -12.65
CA ASP A 102 -13.24 10.27 -11.26
C ASP A 102 -13.42 8.76 -11.17
N CYS A 103 -12.31 8.03 -11.20
CA CYS A 103 -12.34 6.59 -11.03
C CYS A 103 -11.06 6.10 -10.36
N VAL A 104 -11.08 4.82 -9.99
CA VAL A 104 -9.96 4.14 -9.34
C VAL A 104 -8.64 4.23 -10.12
N HIS A 105 -8.69 4.22 -11.46
CA HIS A 105 -7.50 4.37 -12.30
C HIS A 105 -6.90 5.76 -12.19
N ILE A 106 -7.73 6.80 -12.13
CA ILE A 106 -7.28 8.20 -11.99
C ILE A 106 -6.66 8.43 -10.62
N GLY A 107 -7.31 7.93 -9.55
CA GLY A 107 -6.74 7.98 -8.21
C GLY A 107 -5.40 7.25 -8.11
N PHE A 108 -5.27 6.09 -8.75
CA PHE A 108 -4.00 5.38 -8.83
C PHE A 108 -2.93 6.19 -9.58
N VAL A 109 -3.26 6.81 -10.72
CA VAL A 109 -2.30 7.65 -11.46
C VAL A 109 -1.74 8.78 -10.60
N PHE A 110 -2.58 9.47 -9.82
CA PHE A 110 -2.09 10.53 -8.96
C PHE A 110 -1.18 10.05 -7.81
N SER A 111 -1.27 8.76 -7.44
CA SER A 111 -0.38 8.17 -6.42
C SER A 111 1.01 7.79 -6.96
N LEU A 112 1.22 7.82 -8.28
CA LEU A 112 2.49 7.51 -8.90
C LEU A 112 3.43 8.74 -8.86
N PRO A 113 4.58 8.68 -8.19
CA PRO A 113 5.46 9.85 -8.02
C PRO A 113 5.95 10.45 -9.34
N ASP A 114 6.33 9.60 -10.28
CA ASP A 114 6.83 9.95 -11.61
C ASP A 114 5.75 10.59 -12.50
N VAL A 115 4.48 10.23 -12.32
CA VAL A 115 3.39 10.91 -13.00
C VAL A 115 3.05 12.22 -12.31
N TYR A 116 3.12 12.27 -10.98
CA TYR A 116 2.81 13.48 -10.21
C TYR A 116 3.68 14.68 -10.62
N GLU A 117 4.97 14.46 -10.91
CA GLU A 117 5.87 15.49 -11.42
C GLU A 117 5.42 16.04 -12.79
N ILE A 118 5.05 15.14 -13.72
CA ILE A 118 4.56 15.49 -15.05
C ILE A 118 3.26 16.29 -14.95
N LEU A 119 2.32 15.86 -14.10
CA LEU A 119 1.04 16.54 -13.91
C LEU A 119 1.20 17.93 -13.27
N ASN A 120 2.07 18.05 -12.27
CA ASN A 120 2.38 19.34 -11.65
C ASN A 120 3.00 20.32 -12.64
N SER A 121 3.90 19.86 -13.52
CA SER A 121 4.50 20.71 -14.56
C SER A 121 3.45 21.29 -15.53
N ARG A 122 2.29 20.62 -15.65
CA ARG A 122 1.15 21.03 -16.49
C ARG A 122 0.04 21.74 -15.72
N GLY A 123 0.23 21.99 -14.42
CA GLY A 123 -0.76 22.63 -13.56
C GLY A 123 -1.96 21.75 -13.19
N ILE A 124 -1.90 20.44 -13.44
CA ILE A 124 -2.96 19.48 -13.14
C ILE A 124 -2.81 19.01 -11.69
N LYS A 125 -3.84 19.24 -10.88
CA LYS A 125 -3.85 18.88 -9.45
C LYS A 125 -4.90 17.83 -9.15
N HIS A 126 -4.63 16.99 -8.15
CA HIS A 126 -5.63 16.07 -7.63
C HIS A 126 -6.79 16.88 -7.01
N PRO A 127 -8.05 16.64 -7.40
CA PRO A 127 -9.20 17.24 -6.72
C PRO A 127 -9.22 16.80 -5.25
N LYS A 128 -9.50 17.74 -4.33
CA LYS A 128 -9.56 17.46 -2.89
C LYS A 128 -10.75 16.59 -2.52
#